data_AF-D3VJM6-F1
#
_entry.id   AF-D3VJM6-F1
#
_cell.length_a   1.000
_cell.length_b   1.000
_cell.length_c   1.000
_cell.angle_alpha   90.00
_cell.angle_beta   90.00
_cell.angle_gamma   90.00
#
_symmetry.space_group_name_H-M   'P 1'
#
loop_
_entity.id
_entity.type
_entity.pdbx_description
1 polymer ?
#
loop_
_entity_poly.entity_id
_entity_poly.type
_entity_poly.pdbx_seq_one_letter_code
_entity_poly.pdbx_strand_id
1 'polypeptide(L)'
;MALTRDQLFSSTRFFDELLSLIDKLKEVSDEFNELWNCYDINGPYSGVRDLFIDEIGALRFEHYSLIVDVHQNIRMVYYAIKEEDRNEIFNNWLMSKK
;
A
#
# COMPACT_ATOMS: atom_id res chain seq x y z
N MET A 1 -14.60 -13.33 7.94
CA MET A 1 -14.15 -13.32 9.35
C MET A 1 -14.27 -11.87 9.83
N ALA A 2 -15.25 -11.54 10.66
CA ALA A 2 -15.43 -10.17 11.16
C ALA A 2 -14.65 -9.99 12.47
N LEU A 3 -13.77 -8.99 12.52
CA LEU A 3 -12.99 -8.63 13.72
C LEU A 3 -13.94 -8.14 14.82
N THR A 4 -13.73 -8.57 16.06
CA THR A 4 -14.58 -8.26 17.21
C THR A 4 -14.30 -6.87 17.79
N ARG A 5 -15.31 -6.27 18.45
CA ARG A 5 -15.31 -4.89 18.97
C ARG A 5 -14.12 -4.54 19.86
N ASP A 6 -13.59 -5.52 20.61
CA ASP A 6 -12.44 -5.33 21.50
C ASP A 6 -11.12 -5.12 20.74
N GLN A 7 -10.99 -5.67 19.52
CA GLN A 7 -9.80 -5.47 18.68
C GLN A 7 -9.76 -4.05 18.08
N LEU A 8 -10.93 -3.45 17.81
CA LEU A 8 -11.03 -2.07 17.33
C LEU A 8 -10.66 -1.06 18.42
N PHE A 9 -11.13 -1.25 19.67
CA PHE A 9 -10.79 -0.35 20.78
C PHE A 9 -9.32 -0.39 21.20
N SER A 10 -8.68 -1.57 21.15
CA SER A 10 -7.24 -1.69 21.41
C SER A 10 -6.41 -0.99 20.34
N SER A 11 -6.84 -1.09 19.07
CA SER A 11 -6.18 -0.41 17.94
C SER A 11 -6.28 1.11 18.03
N THR A 12 -7.42 1.67 18.47
CA THR A 12 -7.58 3.13 18.62
C THR A 12 -6.68 3.68 19.73
N ARG A 13 -6.63 3.01 20.89
CA ARG A 13 -5.82 3.48 22.01
C ARG A 13 -4.32 3.41 21.73
N PHE A 14 -3.87 2.33 21.08
CA PHE A 14 -2.47 2.22 20.65
C PHE A 14 -2.10 3.32 19.65
N PHE A 15 -3.03 3.69 18.77
CA PHE A 15 -2.82 4.76 17.81
C PHE A 15 -2.68 6.14 18.49
N ASP A 16 -3.49 6.44 19.50
CA ASP A 16 -3.39 7.68 20.28
C ASP A 16 -2.07 7.77 21.06
N GLU A 17 -1.61 6.66 21.65
CA GLU A 17 -0.32 6.59 22.36
C GLU A 17 0.87 6.77 21.40
N LEU A 18 0.78 6.21 20.20
CA LEU A 18 1.77 6.37 19.13
C LEU A 18 1.85 7.82 18.65
N LEU A 19 0.71 8.48 18.41
CA LEU A 19 0.67 9.89 18.00
C LEU A 19 1.30 10.79 19.07
N SER A 20 0.98 10.56 20.35
CA SER A 20 1.58 11.32 21.45
C SER A 20 3.10 11.15 21.55
N LEU A 21 3.61 9.96 21.21
CA LEU A 21 5.05 9.70 21.16
C LEU A 21 5.71 10.45 19.99
N ILE A 22 5.08 10.43 18.81
CA ILE A 22 5.56 11.13 17.63
C ILE A 22 5.64 12.64 17.90
N ASP A 23 4.61 13.23 18.53
CA ASP A 23 4.60 14.66 18.87
C ASP A 23 5.77 15.02 19.80
N LYS A 24 6.01 14.21 20.83
CA LYS A 24 7.16 14.41 21.73
C LYS A 24 8.49 14.29 21.02
N LEU A 25 8.62 13.36 20.06
CA LEU A 25 9.84 13.17 19.28
C LEU A 25 10.12 14.35 18.34
N LYS A 26 9.08 14.95 17.77
CA LYS A 26 9.19 16.17 16.96
C LYS A 26 9.69 17.37 17.76
N GLU A 27 9.35 17.46 19.03
CA GLU A 27 9.79 18.55 19.91
C GLU A 27 11.26 18.45 20.33
N VAL A 28 11.82 17.23 20.42
CA VAL A 28 13.18 16.99 20.93
C VAL A 28 14.24 16.82 19.85
N SER A 29 13.85 16.61 18.59
CA SER A 29 14.78 16.40 17.49
C SER A 29 14.30 17.10 16.23
N ASP A 30 14.98 18.19 15.89
CA ASP A 30 14.74 18.94 14.64
C ASP A 30 14.95 18.04 13.41
N GLU A 31 15.97 17.18 13.43
CA GLU A 31 16.24 16.18 12.39
C GLU A 31 15.09 15.17 12.24
N PHE A 32 14.56 14.65 13.35
CA PHE A 32 13.39 13.77 13.31
C PHE A 32 12.16 14.51 12.79
N ASN A 33 11.95 15.76 13.20
CA ASN A 33 10.83 16.57 12.75
C ASN A 33 10.92 16.85 11.24
N GLU A 34 12.11 17.19 10.74
CA GLU A 34 12.37 17.36 9.31
C GLU A 34 12.10 16.06 8.55
N LEU A 35 12.68 14.94 8.97
CA LEU A 35 12.51 13.63 8.30
C LEU A 35 11.08 13.09 8.38
N TRP A 36 10.38 13.29 9.51
CA TRP A 36 9.00 12.83 9.70
C TRP A 36 7.99 13.69 8.92
N ASN A 37 8.25 14.99 8.75
CA ASN A 37 7.42 15.87 7.92
C ASN A 37 7.83 15.84 6.44
N CYS A 38 9.02 15.34 6.11
CA CYS A 38 9.42 15.00 4.76
C CYS A 38 8.69 13.72 4.34
N TYR A 39 7.43 13.87 3.99
CA TYR A 39 6.71 12.86 3.24
C TYR A 39 7.32 12.78 1.85
N ASP A 40 8.40 12.01 1.70
CA ASP A 40 8.82 11.50 0.39
C ASP A 40 7.92 10.35 -0.09
N ILE A 41 6.71 10.34 0.45
CA ILE A 41 5.54 9.67 -0.08
C ILE A 41 4.82 10.75 -0.90
N ASN A 42 5.20 10.88 -2.18
CA ASN A 42 4.16 11.24 -3.15
C ASN A 42 3.07 10.20 -2.93
N GLY A 43 1.94 10.61 -2.32
CA GLY A 43 0.88 9.72 -1.82
C GLY A 43 0.58 8.57 -2.78
N PRO A 44 0.11 7.40 -2.29
CA PRO A 44 -0.07 6.20 -3.10
C PRO A 44 -0.65 6.57 -4.45
N TYR A 45 0.17 6.52 -5.50
CA TYR A 45 -0.32 6.78 -6.85
C TYR A 45 -1.13 5.55 -7.21
N SER A 46 -2.44 5.69 -7.07
CA SER A 46 -3.39 4.62 -7.29
C SER A 46 -4.25 4.91 -8.50
N GLY A 47 -4.67 3.85 -9.17
CA GLY A 47 -5.55 3.98 -10.31
C GLY A 47 -5.94 2.64 -10.89
N VAL A 48 -6.70 2.71 -11.98
CA VAL A 48 -7.12 1.53 -12.72
C VAL A 48 -6.32 1.48 -14.03
N ARG A 49 -5.77 0.31 -14.35
CA ARG A 49 -5.15 0.03 -15.64
C ARG A 49 -5.74 -1.21 -16.27
N ASP A 50 -6.11 -1.09 -17.53
CA ASP A 50 -6.46 -2.22 -18.37
C ASP A 50 -5.17 -2.73 -19.02
N LEU A 51 -4.79 -3.97 -18.73
CA LEU A 51 -3.62 -4.63 -19.29
C LEU A 51 -4.08 -5.77 -20.19
N PHE A 52 -3.52 -5.85 -21.40
CA PHE A 52 -3.75 -6.98 -22.29
C PHE A 52 -2.65 -8.02 -22.10
N ILE A 53 -3.05 -9.25 -21.80
CA ILE A 53 -2.15 -10.40 -21.71
C ILE A 53 -2.52 -11.35 -22.84
N ASP A 54 -1.59 -11.65 -23.75
CA ASP A 54 -1.86 -12.35 -25.00
C ASP A 54 -2.64 -13.67 -24.80
N GLU A 55 -2.35 -14.42 -23.73
CA GLU A 55 -3.00 -15.72 -23.51
C GLU A 55 -4.38 -15.66 -22.82
N ILE A 56 -4.71 -14.57 -22.12
CA ILE A 56 -5.95 -14.49 -21.31
C ILE A 56 -6.79 -13.23 -21.58
N GLY A 57 -6.32 -12.36 -22.47
CA GLY A 57 -7.00 -11.14 -22.92
C GLY A 57 -6.83 -9.95 -21.99
N ALA A 58 -7.71 -8.95 -22.15
CA ALA A 58 -7.71 -7.74 -21.34
C ALA A 58 -8.17 -8.01 -19.89
N LEU A 59 -7.44 -7.47 -18.93
CA LEU A 59 -7.74 -7.55 -17.50
C LEU A 59 -7.64 -6.18 -16.87
N ARG A 60 -8.59 -5.87 -16.00
CA ARG A 60 -8.61 -4.61 -15.26
C ARG A 60 -7.93 -4.77 -13.90
N PHE A 61 -6.86 -4.03 -13.70
CA PHE A 61 -6.12 -3.99 -12.45
C PHE A 61 -6.34 -2.68 -11.72
N GLU A 62 -6.58 -2.78 -10.42
CA GLU A 62 -6.23 -1.71 -9.50
C GLU A 62 -4.73 -1.77 -9.25
N HIS A 63 -4.05 -0.63 -9.33
CA HIS A 63 -2.62 -0.54 -9.07
C HIS A 63 -2.33 0.54 -8.03
N TYR A 64 -1.26 0.32 -7.28
CA TYR A 64 -0.74 1.26 -6.30
C TYR A 64 0.77 1.32 -6.42
N SER A 65 1.30 2.54 -6.48
CA SER A 65 2.74 2.81 -6.47
C SER A 65 3.12 3.46 -5.13
N LEU A 66 4.03 2.81 -4.42
CA LEU A 66 4.68 3.31 -3.23
C LEU A 66 6.15 3.60 -3.58
N ILE A 67 6.62 4.80 -3.23
CA ILE A 67 8.06 5.07 -3.31
C ILE A 67 8.71 4.52 -2.05
N VAL A 68 9.69 3.63 -2.22
CA VAL A 68 10.39 2.94 -1.13
C VAL A 68 11.67 3.67 -0.77
N ASP A 69 12.37 4.19 -1.79
CA ASP A 69 13.55 5.04 -1.64
C ASP A 69 13.62 6.00 -2.84
N VAL A 70 13.52 7.30 -2.58
CA VAL A 70 13.55 8.34 -3.63
C VAL A 70 14.96 8.64 -4.12
N HIS A 71 15.97 8.54 -3.27
CA HIS A 71 17.36 8.74 -3.65
C HIS A 71 17.82 7.64 -4.62
N GLN A 72 17.33 6.41 -4.40
CA GLN A 72 17.62 5.27 -5.26
C GLN A 72 16.56 5.04 -6.35
N ASN A 73 15.52 5.88 -6.42
CA ASN A 73 14.37 5.72 -7.34
C ASN A 73 13.68 4.35 -7.25
N ILE A 74 13.72 3.70 -6.08
CA ILE A 74 13.09 2.40 -5.86
C ILE A 74 11.61 2.62 -5.60
N ARG A 75 10.77 2.03 -6.44
CA ARG A 75 9.31 2.05 -6.31
C ARG A 75 8.77 0.63 -6.23
N MET A 76 7.89 0.39 -5.27
CA MET A 76 7.08 -0.82 -5.22
C MET A 76 5.75 -0.52 -5.91
N VAL A 77 5.44 -1.28 -6.96
CA VAL A 77 4.14 -1.19 -7.64
C VAL A 77 3.47 -2.55 -7.50
N TYR A 78 2.29 -2.59 -6.91
CA TYR A 78 1.46 -3.80 -6.91
C TYR A 78 0.25 -3.62 -7.80
N TYR A 79 -0.17 -4.72 -8.41
CA TYR A 79 -1.35 -4.83 -9.26
C TYR A 79 -2.29 -5.88 -8.65
N ALA A 80 -3.54 -5.50 -8.42
CA ALA A 80 -4.59 -6.37 -7.95
C ALA A 80 -5.69 -6.41 -8.99
N ILE A 81 -6.22 -7.60 -9.31
CA ILE A 81 -7.35 -7.70 -10.24
C ILE A 81 -8.58 -7.08 -9.61
N LYS A 82 -9.24 -6.20 -10.38
CA LYS A 82 -10.49 -5.55 -10.00
C LYS A 82 -11.73 -6.39 -10.34
N GLU A 83 -11.59 -7.32 -11.29
CA GLU A 83 -12.64 -8.18 -11.83
C GLU A 83 -12.62 -9.55 -11.11
N GLU A 84 -13.49 -9.73 -10.11
CA GLU A 84 -13.53 -10.97 -9.30
C GLU A 84 -13.68 -12.24 -10.15
N ASP A 85 -14.46 -12.18 -11.22
CA ASP A 85 -14.71 -13.27 -12.17
C ASP A 85 -13.48 -13.64 -13.01
N ARG A 86 -12.52 -12.70 -13.15
CA ARG A 86 -11.30 -12.88 -13.93
C ARG A 86 -10.10 -13.27 -13.07
N ASN A 87 -10.24 -13.22 -11.74
CA ASN A 87 -9.17 -13.51 -10.78
C ASN A 87 -8.65 -14.96 -10.90
N GLU A 88 -9.55 -15.92 -11.04
CA GLU A 88 -9.18 -17.34 -11.20
C GLU A 88 -8.39 -17.59 -12.49
N ILE A 89 -8.81 -16.99 -13.61
CA ILE A 89 -8.13 -17.10 -14.91
C ILE A 89 -6.70 -16.57 -14.80
N PHE A 90 -6.52 -15.40 -14.19
CA PHE A 90 -5.20 -14.82 -13.99
C PHE A 90 -4.32 -15.62 -13.05
N ASN A 91 -4.86 -16.12 -11.92
CA ASN A 91 -4.07 -16.93 -11.00
C ASN A 91 -3.63 -18.25 -11.65
N ASN A 92 -4.51 -18.90 -12.40
CA ASN A 92 -4.18 -20.11 -13.14
C ASN A 92 -3.10 -19.85 -14.19
N TRP A 93 -3.22 -18.75 -14.94
CA TRP A 93 -2.18 -18.32 -15.88
C TRP A 93 -0.86 -18.03 -15.16
N LEU A 94 -0.88 -17.29 -14.05
CA LEU A 94 0.32 -16.94 -13.29
C LEU A 94 1.02 -18.20 -12.76
N MET A 95 0.26 -19.17 -12.26
CA MET A 95 0.78 -20.45 -11.80
C MET A 95 1.30 -21.32 -12.95
N SER A 96 0.78 -21.15 -14.16
CA SER A 96 1.30 -21.83 -15.37
C SER A 96 2.63 -21.27 -15.88
N LYS A 97 3.03 -20.07 -15.44
CA LYS A 97 4.29 -19.41 -15.82
C LYS A 97 5.46 -19.67 -14.84
N LYS A 98 5.20 -20.37 -13.73
CA LYS A 98 6.24 -20.87 -12.82
C LYS A 98 6.90 -22.13 -13.36
#